data_AF-A0A7C4KZY2-F1
#
_entry.id   AF-A0A7C4KZY2-F1
#
_cell.length_a   1.000
_cell.length_b   1.000
_cell.length_c   1.000
_cell.angle_alpha   90.00
_cell.angle_beta   90.00
_cell.angle_gamma   90.00
#
_symmetry.space_group_name_H-M   'P 1'
#
loop_
_entity.id
_entity.type
_entity.pdbx_description
1 polymer ?
#
loop_
_entity_poly.entity_id
_entity_poly.type
_entity_poly.pdbx_seq_one_letter_code
_entity_poly.pdbx_strand_id
1 'polypeptide(L)'
;MDLWAAATLAAVLMLGAILTLYNSRQASALREMEQVLSDWYLMQVAEKREKQRQAVRVENPLAWLGQHLDLTLTGVERVQGEALAVSFLTDNATRLVVSPFSPDRLKRLLKPLEARNGKVANLVDPLLGRNPGKVQVEERSILNAGEWFDIEAGQVGKALGVNWGEPKRLYFYRVPLAEKK
;
A
#
# COMPACT_ATOMS: atom_id res chain seq x y z
N MET A 1 47.85 49.88 36.28
CA MET A 1 46.99 49.06 35.40
C MET A 1 46.71 47.79 36.15
N ASP A 2 45.43 47.57 36.44
CA ASP A 2 45.01 46.76 37.58
C ASP A 2 45.09 45.27 37.23
N LEU A 3 46.03 44.57 37.88
CA LEU A 3 46.24 43.12 37.76
C LEU A 3 44.91 42.35 37.94
N TRP A 4 44.02 42.87 38.77
CA TRP A 4 42.68 42.38 39.03
C TRP A 4 41.75 42.48 37.81
N ALA A 5 41.84 43.55 37.01
CA ALA A 5 41.06 43.71 35.79
C ALA A 5 41.52 42.70 34.71
N ALA A 6 42.84 42.47 34.60
CA ALA A 6 43.37 41.45 33.69
C ALA A 6 42.97 40.02 34.12
N ALA A 7 43.01 39.73 35.42
CA ALA A 7 42.64 38.42 35.96
C ALA A 7 41.13 38.12 35.77
N THR A 8 40.26 39.09 36.01
CA THR A 8 38.81 38.93 35.81
C THR A 8 38.46 38.74 34.33
N LEU A 9 39.10 39.49 33.43
CA LEU A 9 38.88 39.35 31.99
C LEU A 9 39.34 37.97 31.47
N ALA A 10 40.48 37.47 31.95
CA ALA A 10 40.96 36.13 31.64
C ALA A 10 40.00 35.03 32.15
N ALA A 11 39.44 35.18 33.36
CA ALA A 11 38.47 34.23 33.92
C ALA A 11 37.16 34.19 33.11
N VAL A 12 36.65 35.35 32.68
CA VAL A 12 35.45 35.44 31.84
C VAL A 12 35.69 34.81 30.46
N LEU A 13 36.86 35.04 29.85
CA LEU A 13 37.22 34.41 28.58
C LEU A 13 37.35 32.89 28.71
N MET A 14 37.95 32.39 29.79
CA MET A 14 38.02 30.95 30.06
C MET A 14 36.63 30.34 30.24
N LEU A 15 35.74 30.97 31.02
CA LEU A 15 34.37 30.51 31.19
C LEU A 15 33.60 30.47 29.86
N GLY A 16 33.74 31.50 29.02
CA GLY A 16 33.15 31.52 27.68
C GLY A 16 33.68 30.40 26.77
N ALA A 17 34.99 30.14 26.81
CA ALA A 17 35.61 29.04 26.06
C ALA A 17 35.14 27.66 26.53
N ILE A 18 34.99 27.46 27.85
CA ILE A 18 34.46 26.21 28.41
C ILE A 18 33.00 26.01 27.99
N LEU A 19 32.15 27.04 28.10
CA LEU A 19 30.74 26.97 27.72
C LEU A 19 30.55 26.62 26.24
N THR A 20 31.34 27.23 25.35
CA THR A 20 31.27 26.94 23.91
C THR A 20 31.73 25.52 23.55
N LEU A 21 32.80 25.03 24.18
CA LEU A 21 33.25 23.65 24.03
C LEU A 21 32.22 22.64 24.57
N TYR A 22 31.59 22.91 25.70
CA TYR A 22 30.55 22.02 26.23
C TYR A 22 29.28 22.02 25.37
N ASN A 23 28.83 23.19 24.91
CA ASN A 23 27.65 23.31 24.08
C ASN A 23 27.81 22.57 22.74
N SER A 24 28.98 22.69 22.10
CA SER A 24 29.27 21.96 20.86
C SER A 24 29.27 20.43 21.03
N ARG A 25 29.81 19.93 22.16
CA ARG A 25 29.78 18.48 22.49
C ARG A 25 28.39 17.98 22.87
N GLN A 26 27.58 18.80 23.55
CA GLN A 26 26.18 18.45 23.83
C GLN A 26 25.34 18.43 22.55
N ALA A 27 25.56 19.39 21.64
CA ALA A 27 24.88 19.44 20.36
C ALA A 27 25.26 18.26 19.44
N SER A 28 26.50 17.75 19.49
CA SER A 28 26.85 16.51 18.79
C SER A 28 26.19 15.29 19.43
N ALA A 29 26.20 15.18 20.76
CA ALA A 29 25.57 14.06 21.47
C ALA A 29 24.05 14.01 21.23
N LEU A 30 23.36 15.15 21.20
CA LEU A 30 21.92 15.22 20.88
C LEU A 30 21.60 14.73 19.47
N ARG A 31 22.44 15.07 18.49
CA ARG A 31 22.27 14.62 17.09
C ARG A 31 22.49 13.13 16.93
N GLU A 32 23.52 12.59 17.59
CA GLU A 32 23.76 11.14 17.60
C GLU A 32 22.61 10.38 18.29
N MET A 33 22.09 10.93 19.40
CA MET A 33 20.92 10.36 20.08
C MET A 33 19.65 10.43 19.23
N GLU A 34 19.41 11.53 18.51
CA GLU A 34 18.28 11.66 17.59
C GLU A 34 18.31 10.56 16.52
N GLN A 35 19.48 10.32 15.94
CA GLN A 35 19.65 9.27 14.93
C GLN A 35 19.39 7.88 15.52
N VAL A 36 19.96 7.55 16.68
CA VAL A 36 19.76 6.26 17.36
C VAL A 36 18.28 6.06 17.72
N LEU A 37 17.60 7.08 18.21
CA LEU A 37 16.18 7.02 18.55
C LEU A 37 15.30 6.83 17.31
N SER A 38 15.62 7.50 16.21
CA SER A 38 14.94 7.32 14.93
C SER A 38 15.10 5.88 14.42
N ASP A 39 16.33 5.38 14.39
CA ASP A 39 16.62 4.01 13.92
C ASP A 39 15.93 2.96 14.79
N TRP A 40 15.94 3.15 16.11
CA TRP A 40 15.22 2.30 17.05
C TRP A 40 13.70 2.35 16.84
N TYR A 41 13.12 3.53 16.62
CA TYR A 41 11.70 3.68 16.34
C TYR A 41 11.30 2.96 15.04
N LEU A 42 12.08 3.13 13.97
CA LEU A 42 11.86 2.43 12.70
C LEU A 42 11.95 0.90 12.88
N MET A 43 12.93 0.43 13.65
CA MET A 43 13.07 -0.98 13.98
C MET A 43 11.86 -1.51 14.76
N GLN A 44 11.36 -0.77 15.75
CA GLN A 44 10.17 -1.18 16.51
C GLN A 44 8.92 -1.27 15.63
N VAL A 45 8.73 -0.30 14.73
CA VAL A 45 7.60 -0.33 13.79
C VAL A 45 7.71 -1.55 12.88
N ALA A 46 8.90 -1.84 12.36
CA ALA A 46 9.14 -3.02 11.55
C ALA A 46 8.87 -4.33 12.33
N GLU A 47 9.33 -4.42 13.57
CA GLU A 47 9.12 -5.60 14.42
C GLU A 47 7.64 -5.81 14.75
N LYS A 48 6.90 -4.73 15.04
CA LYS A 48 5.44 -4.79 15.23
C LYS A 48 4.74 -5.29 13.97
N ARG A 49 5.13 -4.79 12.79
CA ARG A 49 4.58 -5.23 11.50
C ARG A 49 4.89 -6.70 11.22
N GLU A 50 6.10 -7.17 11.51
CA GLU A 50 6.48 -8.57 11.27
C GLU A 50 5.78 -9.54 12.24
N LYS A 51 5.68 -9.21 13.53
CA LYS A 51 4.92 -10.01 14.49
C LYS A 51 3.44 -10.10 14.11
N GLN A 52 2.85 -8.99 13.69
CA GLN A 52 1.46 -8.96 13.26
C GLN A 52 1.26 -9.63 11.90
N ARG A 53 2.25 -9.62 10.99
CA ARG A 53 2.20 -10.40 9.74
C ARG A 53 1.97 -11.89 10.00
N GLN A 54 2.52 -12.42 11.09
CA GLN A 54 2.33 -13.82 11.48
C GLN A 54 0.97 -14.08 12.15
N ALA A 55 0.35 -13.06 12.73
CA ALA A 55 -0.92 -13.16 13.45
C ALA A 55 -2.14 -12.87 12.57
N VAL A 56 -2.03 -11.93 11.64
CA VAL A 56 -3.10 -11.58 10.69
C VAL A 56 -3.30 -12.75 9.75
N ARG A 57 -4.51 -13.30 9.72
CA ARG A 57 -4.88 -14.39 8.82
C ARG A 57 -6.27 -14.14 8.26
N VAL A 58 -6.35 -14.00 6.95
CA VAL A 58 -7.65 -13.89 6.27
C VAL A 58 -8.23 -15.29 6.09
N GLU A 59 -9.27 -15.63 6.84
CA GLU A 59 -9.92 -16.96 6.78
C GLU A 59 -10.70 -17.19 5.49
N ASN A 60 -11.43 -16.17 5.02
CA ASN A 60 -12.23 -16.24 3.81
C ASN A 60 -11.91 -15.07 2.86
N PRO A 61 -11.10 -15.31 1.80
CA PRO A 61 -10.70 -14.28 0.85
C PRO A 61 -11.87 -13.59 0.13
N LEU A 62 -12.95 -14.32 -0.17
CA LEU A 62 -14.12 -13.77 -0.87
C LEU A 62 -14.94 -12.86 0.05
N ALA A 63 -15.12 -13.27 1.31
CA ALA A 63 -15.81 -12.45 2.30
C ALA A 63 -15.04 -11.14 2.57
N TRP A 64 -13.71 -11.20 2.70
CA TRP A 64 -12.87 -10.02 2.90
C TRP A 64 -12.99 -9.01 1.75
N LEU A 65 -12.96 -9.49 0.50
CA LEU A 65 -13.16 -8.61 -0.67
C LEU A 65 -14.57 -8.02 -0.72
N GLY A 66 -15.59 -8.80 -0.35
CA GLY A 66 -16.99 -8.38 -0.32
C GLY A 66 -17.27 -7.29 0.71
N GLN A 67 -16.64 -7.37 1.90
CA GLN A 67 -16.81 -6.40 2.99
C GLN A 67 -16.41 -4.96 2.61
N HIS A 68 -15.48 -4.78 1.67
CA HIS A 68 -15.04 -3.44 1.27
C HIS A 68 -16.03 -2.70 0.36
N LEU A 69 -17.01 -3.40 -0.20
CA LEU A 69 -17.93 -2.88 -1.22
C LEU A 69 -19.41 -3.15 -0.92
N ASP A 70 -19.70 -3.80 0.21
CA ASP A 70 -21.01 -4.34 0.56
C ASP A 70 -21.57 -5.27 -0.54
N LEU A 71 -20.74 -6.18 -1.04
CA LEU A 71 -21.09 -7.13 -2.10
C LEU A 71 -20.86 -8.58 -1.67
N THR A 72 -21.77 -9.48 -2.06
CA THR A 72 -21.55 -10.92 -1.90
C THR A 72 -20.84 -11.48 -3.14
N LEU A 73 -19.65 -12.04 -2.95
CA LEU A 73 -18.93 -12.72 -4.02
C LEU A 73 -19.29 -14.20 -4.05
N THR A 74 -19.86 -14.65 -5.17
CA THR A 74 -20.32 -16.04 -5.35
C THR A 74 -19.17 -16.96 -5.74
N GLY A 75 -18.15 -16.44 -6.43
CA GLY A 75 -16.99 -17.22 -6.82
C GLY A 75 -16.02 -16.48 -7.73
N VAL A 76 -14.85 -17.08 -7.91
CA VAL A 76 -13.82 -16.62 -8.85
C VAL A 76 -14.22 -17.04 -10.25
N GLU A 77 -14.31 -16.08 -11.16
CA GLU A 77 -14.65 -16.32 -12.56
C GLU A 77 -13.40 -16.49 -13.43
N ARG A 78 -12.42 -15.60 -13.26
CA ARG A 78 -11.22 -15.55 -14.08
C ARG A 78 -10.07 -14.93 -13.32
N VAL A 79 -8.90 -15.56 -13.40
CA VAL A 79 -7.65 -15.02 -12.91
C VAL A 79 -6.78 -14.62 -14.11
N GLN A 80 -6.28 -13.38 -14.11
CA GLN A 80 -5.37 -12.88 -15.14
C GLN A 80 -4.02 -12.52 -14.53
N GLY A 81 -3.06 -13.45 -14.66
CA GLY A 81 -1.74 -13.35 -14.04
C GLY A 81 -0.93 -12.15 -14.52
N GLU A 82 -0.85 -11.90 -15.84
CA GLU A 82 -0.07 -10.78 -16.39
C GLU A 82 -0.58 -9.40 -15.98
N ALA A 83 -1.89 -9.27 -15.74
CA ALA A 83 -2.52 -8.04 -15.29
C ALA A 83 -2.73 -8.00 -13.76
N LEU A 84 -2.28 -9.04 -13.04
CA LEU A 84 -2.52 -9.23 -11.60
C LEU A 84 -3.97 -8.94 -11.22
N ALA A 85 -4.92 -9.39 -12.04
CA ALA A 85 -6.32 -9.05 -11.91
C ALA A 85 -7.17 -10.31 -11.71
N VAL A 86 -8.13 -10.25 -10.79
CA VAL A 86 -9.06 -11.35 -10.53
C VAL A 86 -10.49 -10.85 -10.73
N SER A 87 -11.27 -11.61 -11.51
CA SER A 87 -12.69 -11.39 -11.77
C SER A 87 -13.52 -12.30 -10.88
N PHE A 88 -14.59 -11.74 -10.31
CA PHE A 88 -15.53 -12.43 -9.44
C PHE A 88 -16.95 -12.20 -9.94
N LEU A 89 -17.78 -13.24 -9.78
CA LEU A 89 -19.22 -13.13 -9.95
C LEU A 89 -19.84 -12.61 -8.65
N THR A 90 -20.76 -11.65 -8.76
CA THR A 90 -21.57 -11.18 -7.64
C THR A 90 -23.01 -11.66 -7.78
N ASP A 91 -23.77 -11.54 -6.69
CA ASP A 91 -25.22 -11.78 -6.64
C ASP A 91 -26.04 -10.75 -7.44
N ASN A 92 -25.53 -9.53 -7.64
CA ASN A 92 -26.26 -8.39 -8.20
C ASN A 92 -26.08 -8.21 -9.72
N ALA A 93 -25.88 -9.28 -10.49
CA ALA A 93 -25.63 -9.22 -11.94
C ALA A 93 -24.49 -8.26 -12.34
N THR A 94 -23.54 -8.05 -11.42
CA THR A 94 -22.32 -7.28 -11.67
C THR A 94 -21.12 -8.22 -11.58
N ARG A 95 -20.06 -7.88 -12.30
CA ARG A 95 -18.77 -8.55 -12.18
C ARG A 95 -17.86 -7.63 -11.40
N LEU A 96 -17.20 -8.15 -10.37
CA LEU A 96 -16.17 -7.41 -9.65
C LEU A 96 -14.82 -7.81 -10.20
N VAL A 97 -14.00 -6.86 -10.64
CA VAL A 97 -12.59 -7.11 -10.96
C VAL A 97 -11.73 -6.40 -9.92
N VAL A 98 -10.71 -7.06 -9.40
CA VAL A 98 -9.80 -6.50 -8.40
C VAL A 98 -8.38 -6.55 -8.94
N SER A 99 -7.66 -5.42 -8.88
CA SER A 99 -6.27 -5.31 -9.32
C SER A 99 -5.53 -4.19 -8.57
N PRO A 100 -4.21 -4.31 -8.32
CA PRO A 100 -3.40 -3.23 -7.77
C PRO A 100 -3.12 -2.08 -8.77
N PHE A 101 -3.48 -2.26 -10.03
CA PHE A 101 -3.23 -1.26 -11.07
C PHE A 101 -4.38 -0.28 -11.20
N SER A 102 -4.05 1.00 -11.44
CA SER A 102 -5.03 2.06 -11.73
C SER A 102 -5.77 1.81 -13.05
N PRO A 103 -6.93 2.44 -13.29
CA PRO A 103 -7.76 2.17 -14.46
C PRO A 103 -7.01 2.31 -15.78
N ASP A 104 -6.21 3.36 -15.95
CA ASP A 104 -5.44 3.60 -17.17
C ASP A 104 -4.34 2.56 -17.37
N ARG A 105 -3.67 2.17 -16.27
CA ARG A 105 -2.60 1.18 -16.32
C ARG A 105 -3.16 -0.20 -16.62
N LEU A 106 -4.26 -0.58 -15.98
CA LEU A 106 -4.93 -1.85 -16.21
C LEU A 106 -5.43 -1.95 -17.66
N LYS A 107 -6.07 -0.90 -18.19
CA LYS A 107 -6.50 -0.85 -19.60
C LYS A 107 -5.33 -1.05 -20.58
N ARG A 108 -4.18 -0.43 -20.31
CA ARG A 108 -2.97 -0.61 -21.15
C ARG A 108 -2.42 -2.03 -21.10
N LEU A 109 -2.50 -2.70 -19.96
CA LEU A 109 -2.07 -4.10 -19.79
C LEU A 109 -3.05 -5.08 -20.46
N LEU A 110 -4.35 -4.81 -20.38
CA LEU A 110 -5.38 -5.66 -20.98
C LEU A 110 -5.44 -5.56 -22.50
N LYS A 111 -5.24 -4.37 -23.07
CA LYS A 111 -5.32 -4.14 -24.53
C LYS A 111 -4.51 -5.14 -25.38
N PRO A 112 -3.22 -5.41 -25.13
CA PRO A 112 -2.47 -6.40 -25.89
C PRO A 112 -2.92 -7.84 -25.60
N LEU A 113 -3.35 -8.14 -24.37
CA LEU A 113 -3.82 -9.48 -23.98
C LEU A 113 -5.13 -9.84 -24.68
N GLU A 114 -6.04 -8.89 -24.79
CA GLU A 114 -7.31 -9.05 -25.50
C GLU A 114 -7.10 -9.08 -27.02
N ALA A 115 -6.15 -8.30 -27.56
CA ALA A 115 -5.81 -8.31 -28.98
C ALA A 115 -5.17 -9.64 -29.42
N ARG A 116 -4.35 -10.28 -28.57
CA ARG A 116 -3.74 -11.60 -28.85
C ARG A 116 -4.79 -12.70 -29.07
N ASN A 117 -5.97 -12.55 -28.48
CA ASN A 117 -7.06 -13.53 -28.61
C ASN A 117 -7.83 -13.44 -29.94
N GLY A 118 -7.51 -12.48 -30.82
CA GLY A 118 -7.94 -12.43 -32.22
C GLY A 118 -9.45 -12.73 -32.43
N LYS A 119 -9.75 -13.80 -33.19
CA LYS A 119 -11.13 -14.23 -33.50
C LYS A 119 -11.92 -14.76 -32.29
N VAL A 120 -11.24 -15.19 -31.23
CA VAL A 120 -11.86 -15.70 -29.98
C VAL A 120 -12.19 -14.55 -29.03
N ALA A 121 -11.56 -13.39 -29.18
CA ALA A 121 -11.84 -12.20 -28.38
C ALA A 121 -13.29 -11.70 -28.53
N ASN A 122 -13.96 -11.97 -29.65
CA ASN A 122 -15.37 -11.62 -29.84
C ASN A 122 -16.34 -12.57 -29.11
N LEU A 123 -15.89 -13.78 -28.75
CA LEU A 123 -16.68 -14.79 -28.05
C LEU A 123 -16.56 -14.68 -26.53
N VAL A 124 -15.47 -14.07 -26.04
CA VAL A 124 -15.16 -13.92 -24.62
C VAL A 124 -15.36 -12.48 -24.19
N ASP A 125 -16.15 -12.27 -23.15
CA ASP A 125 -16.34 -10.91 -22.61
C ASP A 125 -15.02 -10.36 -22.03
N PRO A 126 -14.61 -9.12 -22.42
CA PRO A 126 -13.43 -8.44 -21.89
C PRO A 126 -13.45 -8.35 -20.37
N LEU A 127 -12.28 -8.25 -19.72
CA LEU A 127 -12.22 -8.28 -18.25
C LEU A 127 -12.97 -7.07 -17.65
N LEU A 128 -12.83 -5.89 -18.25
CA LEU A 128 -13.55 -4.66 -17.87
C LEU A 128 -14.89 -4.49 -18.62
N GLY A 129 -15.37 -5.56 -19.27
CA GLY A 129 -16.54 -5.54 -20.14
C GLY A 129 -16.33 -4.75 -21.43
N ARG A 130 -17.34 -4.79 -22.31
CA ARG A 130 -17.31 -4.11 -23.62
C ARG A 130 -17.29 -2.58 -23.53
N ASN A 131 -17.76 -2.02 -22.41
CA ASN A 131 -17.79 -0.57 -22.21
C ASN A 131 -17.00 -0.18 -20.95
N PRO A 132 -15.65 -0.10 -21.04
CA PRO A 132 -14.77 0.20 -19.91
C PRO A 132 -14.91 1.64 -19.38
N GLY A 133 -15.74 2.49 -20.00
CA GLY A 133 -16.10 3.82 -19.50
C GLY A 133 -17.27 3.82 -18.50
N LYS A 134 -18.06 2.74 -18.45
CA LYS A 134 -19.17 2.58 -17.49
C LYS A 134 -18.77 1.82 -16.22
N VAL A 135 -17.53 1.39 -16.13
CA VAL A 135 -16.99 0.65 -14.98
C VAL A 135 -16.81 1.63 -13.83
N GLN A 136 -17.47 1.36 -12.70
CA GLN A 136 -17.25 2.13 -11.48
C GLN A 136 -15.98 1.62 -10.81
N VAL A 137 -15.13 2.52 -10.32
CA VAL A 137 -13.85 2.18 -9.71
C VAL A 137 -13.79 2.76 -8.32
N GLU A 138 -13.49 1.90 -7.34
CA GLU A 138 -13.24 2.30 -5.97
C GLU A 138 -11.81 1.95 -5.58
N GLU A 139 -11.10 2.89 -4.97
CA GLU A 139 -9.75 2.69 -4.43
C GLU A 139 -9.82 2.36 -2.93
N ARG A 140 -9.13 1.30 -2.54
CA ARG A 140 -8.88 0.95 -1.13
C ARG A 140 -7.38 0.88 -0.87
N SER A 141 -6.96 1.36 0.29
CA SER A 141 -5.58 1.50 0.73
C SER A 141 -5.52 1.47 2.26
N ILE A 142 -4.31 1.46 2.82
CA ILE A 142 -4.10 1.51 4.28
C ILE A 142 -4.83 2.70 4.93
N LEU A 143 -4.99 3.81 4.20
CA LEU A 143 -5.61 5.04 4.71
C LEU A 143 -7.13 4.96 4.87
N ASN A 144 -7.82 4.11 4.12
CA ASN A 144 -9.29 4.06 4.08
C ASN A 144 -9.88 2.67 4.33
N ALA A 145 -9.05 1.62 4.35
CA ALA A 145 -9.48 0.23 4.48
C ALA A 145 -8.83 -0.50 5.65
N GLY A 146 -8.05 0.20 6.48
CA GLY A 146 -7.44 -0.33 7.70
C GLY A 146 -5.91 -0.41 7.63
N GLU A 147 -5.28 -0.41 8.81
CA GLU A 147 -3.81 -0.37 8.97
C GLU A 147 -3.08 -1.55 8.31
N TRP A 148 -3.75 -2.70 8.21
CA TRP A 148 -3.19 -3.98 7.76
C TRP A 148 -3.62 -4.38 6.35
N PHE A 149 -4.29 -3.47 5.64
CA PHE A 149 -4.87 -3.73 4.33
C PHE A 149 -3.85 -4.26 3.32
N ASP A 150 -2.62 -3.75 3.33
CA ASP A 150 -1.53 -4.19 2.44
C ASP A 150 -1.15 -5.65 2.67
N ILE A 151 -1.05 -6.07 3.94
CA ILE A 151 -0.72 -7.44 4.34
C ILE A 151 -1.89 -8.38 3.99
N GLU A 152 -3.12 -8.01 4.37
CA GLU A 152 -4.33 -8.80 4.12
C GLU A 152 -4.58 -8.98 2.63
N ALA A 153 -4.47 -7.91 1.84
CA ALA A 153 -4.55 -7.95 0.38
C ALA A 153 -3.53 -8.94 -0.19
N GLY A 154 -2.30 -8.92 0.31
CA GLY A 154 -1.27 -9.88 -0.11
C GLY A 154 -1.62 -11.33 0.17
N GLN A 155 -2.19 -11.62 1.34
CA GLN A 155 -2.67 -12.96 1.69
C GLN A 155 -3.83 -13.40 0.81
N VAL A 156 -4.81 -12.50 0.61
CA VAL A 156 -5.98 -12.74 -0.26
C VAL A 156 -5.56 -13.03 -1.69
N GLY A 157 -4.67 -12.22 -2.26
CA GLY A 157 -4.14 -12.46 -3.60
C GLY A 157 -3.50 -13.85 -3.71
N LYS A 158 -2.62 -14.21 -2.77
CA LYS A 158 -1.96 -15.53 -2.77
C LYS A 158 -2.98 -16.66 -2.69
N ALA A 159 -4.01 -16.54 -1.85
CA ALA A 159 -5.08 -17.53 -1.74
C ALA A 159 -5.89 -17.67 -3.04
N LEU A 160 -5.99 -16.60 -3.83
CA LEU A 160 -6.66 -16.57 -5.14
C LEU A 160 -5.74 -16.94 -6.32
N GLY A 161 -4.47 -17.29 -6.06
CA GLY A 161 -3.51 -17.65 -7.10
C GLY A 161 -2.86 -16.46 -7.81
N VAL A 162 -2.92 -15.24 -7.24
CA VAL A 162 -2.27 -14.04 -7.79
C VAL A 162 -1.34 -13.40 -6.77
N ASN A 163 -0.09 -13.15 -7.12
CA ASN A 163 0.82 -12.49 -6.21
C ASN A 163 0.68 -10.95 -6.29
N TRP A 164 -0.21 -10.37 -5.47
CA TRP A 164 -0.31 -8.91 -5.32
C TRP A 164 0.83 -8.30 -4.49
N GLY A 165 1.60 -9.12 -3.75
CA GLY A 165 2.62 -8.64 -2.82
C GLY A 165 1.99 -7.90 -1.64
N GLU A 166 2.47 -6.70 -1.33
CA GLU A 166 1.86 -5.79 -0.34
C GLU A 166 1.43 -4.52 -1.07
N PRO A 167 0.26 -4.56 -1.74
CA PRO A 167 -0.15 -3.46 -2.57
C PRO A 167 -0.48 -2.25 -1.71
N LYS A 168 0.13 -1.10 -2.00
CA LYS A 168 -0.23 0.18 -1.36
C LYS A 168 -1.69 0.56 -1.57
N ARG A 169 -2.28 0.07 -2.66
CA ARG A 169 -3.65 0.31 -3.08
C ARG A 169 -4.18 -0.87 -3.89
N LEU A 170 -5.46 -1.18 -3.73
CA LEU A 170 -6.22 -2.03 -4.64
C LEU A 170 -7.36 -1.22 -5.25
N TYR A 171 -7.62 -1.49 -6.52
CA TYR A 171 -8.74 -0.94 -7.25
C TYR A 171 -9.79 -2.02 -7.46
N PHE A 172 -11.01 -1.67 -7.11
CA PHE A 172 -12.20 -2.48 -7.24
C PHE A 172 -13.04 -1.95 -8.38
N TYR A 173 -13.16 -2.73 -9.44
CA TYR A 173 -13.82 -2.39 -10.68
C TYR A 173 -15.18 -3.10 -10.74
N ARG A 174 -16.27 -2.36 -10.55
CA ARG A 174 -17.63 -2.87 -10.74
C ARG A 174 -17.99 -2.78 -12.22
N VAL A 175 -17.99 -3.93 -12.88
CA VAL A 175 -18.31 -4.07 -14.30
C VAL A 175 -19.78 -4.51 -14.41
N PRO A 176 -20.67 -3.70 -15.02
CA PRO A 176 -22.03 -4.13 -15.28
C PRO A 176 -22.00 -5.25 -16.32
N LEU A 177 -22.60 -6.41 -16.02
CA LEU A 177 -22.78 -7.44 -17.04
C LEU A 177 -23.80 -6.89 -18.04
N ALA A 178 -23.37 -6.67 -19.29
CA ALA A 178 -24.30 -6.26 -20.33
C ALA A 178 -25.31 -7.40 -20.54
N GLU A 179 -26.60 -7.11 -20.36
CA GLU A 179 -27.66 -8.02 -20.78
C GLU A 179 -27.40 -8.44 -22.23
N LYS A 180 -27.28 -9.75 -22.46
CA LYS A 180 -27.34 -10.29 -23.82
C LYS A 180 -28.72 -9.92 -24.38
N LYS A 181 -28.78 -8.86 -25.20
CA LYS A 181 -29.88 -8.66 -26.13
C LYS A 181 -29.88 -9.75 -27.19
#